data_AF-A0A7V9GQ32-F1
#
_entry.id   AF-A0A7V9GQ32-F1
#
_cell.length_a   1.000
_cell.length_b   1.000
_cell.length_c   1.000
_cell.angle_alpha   90.00
_cell.angle_beta   90.00
_cell.angle_gamma   90.00
#
_symmetry.space_group_name_H-M   'P 1'
#
loop_
_entity.id
_entity.type
_entity.pdbx_description
1 polymer ?
#
loop_
_entity_poly.entity_id
_entity_poly.type
_entity_poly.pdbx_seq_one_letter_code
_entity_poly.pdbx_strand_id
1 'polypeptide(L)' 'MSTLFSKEIEGKKYNFQPFEINQQTSYRVDVKDSEEKRHEFRMEKLSDDQWELDGENIPEWINENKEALIRAISEHE' A
#
# COMPACT_ATOMS: atom_id res chain seq x y z
N MET A 1 0.58 14.68 11.47
CA MET A 1 1.44 14.95 10.30
C MET A 1 1.47 13.67 9.50
N SER A 2 0.84 13.64 8.32
CA SER A 2 0.77 12.44 7.50
C SER A 2 2.07 12.32 6.72
N THR A 3 3.01 11.52 7.24
CA THR A 3 4.36 11.40 6.68
C THR A 3 4.37 10.30 5.63
N LEU A 4 4.80 10.61 4.41
CA LEU A 4 5.08 9.60 3.40
C LEU A 4 6.19 8.67 3.91
N PHE A 5 6.01 7.36 3.77
CA PHE A 5 7.04 6.38 4.11
C PHE A 5 7.24 5.38 2.97
N SER A 6 8.37 4.67 3.00
CA SER A 6 8.64 3.60 2.04
C SER A 6 9.04 2.33 2.77
N LYS A 7 8.66 1.16 2.22
CA LYS A 7 9.09 -0.15 2.71
C LYS A 7 9.57 -1.00 1.54
N GLU A 8 10.65 -1.75 1.77
CA GLU A 8 11.08 -2.79 0.84
C GLU A 8 10.44 -4.13 1.21
N ILE A 9 9.75 -4.75 0.25
CA ILE A 9 9.08 -6.05 0.39
C ILE A 9 9.41 -6.86 -0.86
N GLU A 10 9.95 -8.08 -0.69
CA GLU A 10 10.35 -8.97 -1.80
C GLU A 10 11.24 -8.27 -2.85
N GLY A 11 12.19 -7.44 -2.39
CA GLY A 11 13.13 -6.70 -3.24
C GLY A 11 12.51 -5.55 -4.04
N LYS A 12 11.25 -5.17 -3.78
CA LYS A 12 10.57 -4.03 -4.38
C LYS A 12 10.31 -2.94 -3.35
N LYS A 13 10.52 -1.68 -3.74
CA LYS A 13 10.27 -0.52 -2.88
C LYS A 13 8.85 -0.01 -3.09
N TYR A 14 8.03 -0.11 -2.05
CA TYR A 14 6.68 0.43 -1.99
C TYR A 14 6.71 1.78 -1.28
N ASN A 15 6.13 2.81 -1.90
CA ASN A 15 5.99 4.14 -1.34
C ASN A 15 4.54 4.35 -0.91
N PHE A 16 4.34 4.65 0.36
CA PHE A 16 3.04 4.81 0.99
C PHE A 16 2.80 6.29 1.25
N GLN A 17 1.75 6.81 0.64
CA GLN A 17 1.28 8.17 0.83
C GLN A 17 -0.04 8.13 1.62
N PRO A 18 -0.05 8.48 2.91
CA PRO A 18 -1.28 8.58 3.69
C PRO A 18 -2.17 9.70 3.16
N PHE A 19 -3.48 9.45 3.17
CA PHE A 19 -4.52 10.42 2.86
C PHE A 19 -5.83 10.04 3.57
N GLU A 20 -6.71 11.01 3.80
CA GLU A 20 -7.98 10.78 4.49
C GLU A 20 -9.14 10.77 3.48
N ILE A 21 -9.96 9.72 3.50
CA ILE A 21 -11.25 9.67 2.81
C ILE A 21 -12.31 9.40 3.87
N ASN A 22 -13.36 10.22 3.96
CA ASN A 22 -14.50 9.98 4.86
C ASN A 22 -14.11 9.70 6.33
N GLN A 23 -13.08 10.38 6.85
CA GLN A 23 -12.54 10.19 8.22
C GLN A 23 -11.85 8.83 8.44
N GLN A 24 -11.53 8.09 7.38
CA GLN A 24 -10.74 6.87 7.42
C GLN A 24 -9.37 7.11 6.81
N THR A 25 -8.32 6.64 7.49
CA THR A 25 -6.96 6.64 6.97
C THR A 25 -6.87 5.67 5.79
N SER A 26 -6.45 6.17 4.65
CA SER A 26 -6.14 5.39 3.44
C SER A 26 -4.71 5.64 3.01
N TYR A 27 -4.11 4.70 2.28
CA TYR A 27 -2.75 4.85 1.74
C TYR A 27 -2.76 4.67 0.24
N ARG A 28 -2.20 5.63 -0.49
CA ARG A 28 -1.86 5.44 -1.89
C ARG A 28 -0.50 4.77 -1.92
N VAL A 29 -0.41 3.64 -2.60
CA VAL A 29 0.80 2.84 -2.68
C VAL A 29 1.31 2.87 -4.11
N ASP A 30 2.59 3.21 -4.22
CA ASP A 30 3.32 3.27 -5.47
C ASP A 30 4.51 2.31 -5.43
N VAL A 31 4.62 1.45 -6.44
CA VAL A 31 5.71 0.48 -6.56
C VAL A 31 6.14 0.34 -8.01
N LYS A 32 7.43 0.14 -8.24
CA LYS A 32 7.98 -0.23 -9.55
C LYS A 32 8.29 -1.71 -9.60
N ASP A 33 7.97 -2.37 -10.70
CA ASP A 33 8.43 -3.73 -10.96
C ASP A 33 9.90 -3.76 -11.44
N SER A 34 10.39 -4.94 -11.78
CA SER A 34 11.75 -5.16 -12.29
C SER A 34 12.01 -4.53 -13.66
N GLU A 35 10.97 -4.20 -14.42
CA GLU A 35 11.02 -3.52 -15.72
C GLU A 35 10.85 -2.00 -15.58
N GLU A 36 10.95 -1.47 -14.35
CA GLU A 36 10.67 -0.08 -13.98
C GLU A 36 9.23 0.39 -14.25
N LYS A 37 8.31 -0.53 -14.54
CA LYS A 37 6.91 -0.21 -14.74
C LYS A 37 6.27 0.14 -13.39
N ARG A 38 5.62 1.29 -13.37
CA ARG A 38 4.96 1.85 -12.19
C ARG A 38 3.57 1.23 -12.02
N HIS A 39 3.30 0.74 -10.82
CA HIS A 39 1.99 0.29 -10.37
C HIS A 39 1.54 1.17 -9.20
N GLU A 40 0.38 1.80 -9.37
CA GLU A 40 -0.26 2.63 -8.34
C GLU A 40 -1.58 1.98 -7.95
N PHE A 41 -1.81 1.84 -6.65
CA PHE A 41 -3.04 1.29 -6.08
C PHE A 41 -3.33 1.94 -4.73
N ARG A 42 -4.51 1.68 -4.17
CA ARG A 42 -4.93 2.18 -2.87
C ARG A 42 -5.03 1.04 -1.87
N MET A 43 -4.72 1.36 -0.63
CA MET A 43 -5.04 0.55 0.54
C MET A 43 -6.08 1.30 1.36
N GLU A 44 -7.26 0.70 1.47
CA GLU A 44 -8.39 1.27 2.21
C GLU A 44 -8.66 0.45 3.47
N LYS A 45 -8.81 1.13 4.61
CA LYS A 45 -9.07 0.50 5.90
C LYS A 45 -10.57 0.20 6.02
N LEU A 46 -10.95 -1.06 5.88
CA LEU A 46 -12.34 -1.52 6.05
C LEU A 46 -12.74 -1.59 7.54
N SER A 47 -11.80 -1.98 8.40
CA SER A 47 -11.95 -2.02 9.86
C SER A 47 -10.59 -1.91 10.56
N ASP A 48 -10.53 -1.84 11.89
CA ASP A 48 -9.30 -1.60 12.69
C ASP A 48 -8.07 -2.41 12.23
N ASP A 49 -8.27 -3.65 11.75
CA ASP A 49 -7.21 -4.56 11.29
C ASP A 49 -7.40 -5.08 9.85
N GLN A 50 -8.40 -4.58 9.11
CA GLN A 50 -8.67 -5.06 7.75
C GLN A 50 -8.41 -3.97 6.72
N TRP A 51 -7.48 -4.27 5.82
CA TRP A 51 -7.20 -3.44 4.66
C TRP A 51 -7.54 -4.18 3.38
N GLU A 52 -8.04 -3.44 2.39
CA GLU A 52 -8.29 -3.93 1.04
C GLU A 52 -7.41 -3.21 0.03
N LEU A 53 -7.03 -3.94 -1.02
CA LEU A 53 -6.31 -3.38 -2.15
C LEU A 53 -7.34 -2.95 -3.19
N ASP A 54 -7.41 -1.66 -3.47
CA ASP A 54 -8.28 -1.07 -4.48
C ASP A 54 -7.46 -0.54 -5.66
N GLY A 55 -7.77 -1.00 -6.87
CA GLY A 55 -7.07 -0.62 -8.09
C GLY A 55 -7.52 -1.44 -9.29
N GLU A 56 -7.48 -0.83 -10.47
CA GLU A 56 -8.08 -1.40 -11.69
C GLU A 56 -7.29 -2.61 -12.25
N ASN A 57 -5.98 -2.68 -11.98
CA ASN A 57 -5.09 -3.72 -12.51
C ASN A 57 -3.93 -4.00 -11.54
N ILE A 58 -4.23 -4.56 -10.37
CA ILE A 58 -3.24 -4.95 -9.38
C ILE A 58 -2.62 -6.29 -9.79
N PRO A 59 -1.30 -6.35 -10.09
CA PRO A 59 -0.63 -7.61 -10.39
C PRO A 59 -0.76 -8.63 -9.26
N GLU A 60 -0.76 -9.91 -9.60
CA GLU A 60 -0.88 -11.01 -8.62
C GLU A 60 0.18 -10.93 -7.51
N TRP A 61 1.43 -10.60 -7.87
CA TRP A 61 2.52 -10.44 -6.90
C TRP A 61 2.29 -9.31 -5.87
N ILE A 62 1.46 -8.32 -6.16
CA ILE A 62 1.07 -7.30 -5.15
C ILE A 62 0.03 -7.90 -4.20
N ASN A 63 -0.92 -8.68 -4.73
CA ASN A 63 -1.90 -9.39 -3.91
C ASN A 63 -1.24 -10.43 -2.98
N GLU A 64 -0.23 -11.16 -3.48
CA GLU A 64 0.57 -12.08 -2.66
C GLU A 64 1.30 -11.33 -1.52
N ASN A 65 1.70 -10.08 -1.75
CA ASN A 65 2.36 -9.23 -0.76
C ASN A 65 1.38 -8.45 0.14
N LYS A 66 0.06 -8.66 0.01
CA LYS A 66 -0.96 -7.90 0.75
C LYS A 66 -0.71 -7.90 2.26
N GLU A 67 -0.44 -9.06 2.85
CA GLU A 67 -0.21 -9.18 4.30
C GLU A 67 1.04 -8.39 4.75
N ALA A 68 2.10 -8.40 3.94
CA ALA A 68 3.31 -7.63 4.22
C ALA A 68 3.08 -6.11 4.12
N LEU A 69 2.24 -5.67 3.18
CA LEU A 69 1.84 -4.27 3.04
C LEU A 69 1.02 -3.80 4.24
N ILE A 70 0.06 -4.62 4.68
CA ILE A 70 -0.76 -4.34 5.88
C ILE A 70 0.14 -4.18 7.09
N ARG A 71 1.06 -5.13 7.30
CA ARG A 71 2.03 -5.06 8.40
C ARG A 71 2.88 -3.80 8.33
N ALA A 72 3.31 -3.38 7.14
CA ALA A 72 4.10 -2.16 6.97
C ALA A 72 3.32 -0.89 7.37
N ILE A 73 2.02 -0.86 7.10
CA ILE A 73 1.13 0.23 7.55
C ILE A 73 0.96 0.18 9.07
N SER A 74 0.64 -0.99 9.64
CA SER A 74 0.45 -1.16 11.09
C SER A 74 1.72 -0.90 11.92
N GLU A 75 2.91 -1.14 11.36
CA GLU A 75 4.19 -0.79 12.00
C GLU A 75 4.48 0.73 11.97
N HIS A 76 3.78 1.48 11.11
CA HIS A 76 3.97 2.92 10.92
C HIS A 76 2.92 3.78 11.64
N GLU A 77 1.67 3.29 11.77
CA GLU A 77 0.62 3.91 12.62
C GLU A 77 1.03 3.94 14.10
#